data_AF-A0A0C2S7R8-F1
#
_entry.id   AF-A0A0C2S7R8-F1
#
_cell.length_a   1.000
_cell.length_b   1.000
_cell.length_c   1.000
_cell.angle_alpha   90.00
_cell.angle_beta   90.00
_cell.angle_gamma   90.00
#
_symmetry.space_group_name_H-M   'P 1'
#
loop_
_entity.id
_entity.type
_entity.pdbx_description
1 polymer ?
#
loop_
_entity_poly.entity_id
_entity_poly.type
_entity_poly.pdbx_seq_one_letter_code
_entity_poly.pdbx_strand_id
1 'polypeptide(L)' 'MSLGARLNEVLNLGDKIRVKIGDDNIDGTGSFIQATDDFLVWADDDGEVLFTVLGGGVSIKKV' A
#
# COMPACT_ATOMS: atom_id res chain seq x y z
N MET A 1 1.73 3.23 -17.54
CA MET A 1 0.83 2.77 -16.47
C MET A 1 1.48 3.13 -15.14
N SER A 2 0.76 3.82 -14.26
CA SER A 2 1.28 4.20 -12.93
C SER A 2 1.32 2.99 -12.01
N LEU A 3 2.13 3.07 -10.94
CA LEU A 3 2.15 2.04 -9.90
C LEU A 3 0.77 1.91 -9.26
N GLY A 4 0.09 3.03 -8.99
CA GLY A 4 -1.25 3.02 -8.42
C GLY A 4 -2.28 2.31 -9.28
N ALA A 5 -2.31 2.58 -10.59
CA ALA A 5 -3.18 1.87 -11.52
C ALA A 5 -2.93 0.36 -11.48
N ARG A 6 -1.65 -0.05 -11.44
CA ARG A 6 -1.28 -1.46 -11.35
C ARG A 6 -1.69 -2.11 -10.03
N LEU A 7 -1.61 -1.40 -8.91
CA LEU A 7 -2.07 -1.89 -7.61
C LEU A 7 -3.58 -2.12 -7.60
N ASN A 8 -4.35 -1.18 -8.16
CA ASN A 8 -5.80 -1.32 -8.28
C ASN A 8 -6.24 -2.46 -9.21
N GLU A 9 -5.39 -2.91 -10.16
CA GLU A 9 -5.67 -4.06 -11.01
C GLU A 9 -5.47 -5.41 -10.29
N VAL A 10 -4.57 -5.47 -9.31
CA VAL A 10 -4.11 -6.75 -8.72
C VAL A 10 -4.53 -6.93 -7.26
N LEU A 11 -4.95 -5.86 -6.60
CA LEU A 11 -5.43 -5.86 -5.21
C LEU A 11 -6.91 -5.46 -5.16
N ASN A 12 -7.64 -6.11 -4.26
CA ASN A 12 -9.02 -5.77 -3.92
C ASN A 12 -9.08 -5.07 -2.57
N LEU A 13 -10.12 -4.27 -2.35
CA LEU A 13 -10.43 -3.67 -1.04
C LEU A 13 -10.40 -4.75 0.05
N GLY A 14 -9.60 -4.52 1.10
CA GLY A 14 -9.43 -5.42 2.23
C GLY A 14 -8.31 -6.45 2.09
N ASP A 15 -7.65 -6.56 0.92
CA ASP A 15 -6.50 -7.45 0.75
C ASP A 15 -5.40 -7.10 1.76
N LYS A 16 -4.87 -8.11 2.46
CA LYS A 16 -3.75 -7.90 3.36
C LYS A 16 -2.48 -7.59 2.58
N ILE A 17 -1.81 -6.52 2.97
CA ILE A 17 -0.60 -6.01 2.35
C ILE A 17 0.47 -5.71 3.38
N ARG A 18 1.71 -5.71 2.91
CA ARG A 18 2.88 -5.16 3.59
C ARG A 18 3.45 -4.05 2.73
N VAL A 19 3.67 -2.90 3.35
CA VAL A 19 4.25 -1.72 2.71
C VAL A 19 5.68 -1.55 3.22
N LYS A 20 6.61 -1.26 2.32
CA LYS A 20 8.04 -1.08 2.64
C LYS A 20 8.63 0.16 1.98
N ILE A 21 9.63 0.77 2.61
CA ILE A 21 10.57 1.72 1.98
C ILE A 21 11.97 1.13 2.05
N GLY A 22 12.56 0.82 0.89
CA GLY A 22 13.79 0.03 0.87
C GLY A 22 13.56 -1.33 1.52
N ASP A 23 14.35 -1.65 2.55
CA ASP A 23 14.25 -2.91 3.28
C ASP A 23 13.34 -2.85 4.53
N ASP A 24 12.95 -1.65 4.96
CA ASP A 24 12.17 -1.42 6.18
C ASP A 24 10.67 -1.50 5.93
N ASN A 25 9.94 -2.11 6.86
CA ASN A 25 8.47 -2.11 6.84
C ASN A 25 7.94 -0.78 7.37
N ILE A 26 6.96 -0.21 6.67
CA ILE A 26 6.18 0.91 7.19
C ILE A 26 4.99 0.32 7.94
N ASP A 27 4.88 0.61 9.23
CA ASP A 27 3.72 0.29 10.07
C ASP A 27 3.22 -1.17 9.96
N GLY A 28 4.16 -2.11 9.73
CA GLY A 28 3.90 -3.55 9.73
C GLY A 28 3.09 -4.06 8.54
N THR A 29 1.90 -4.59 8.83
CA THR A 29 0.94 -5.11 7.85
C THR A 29 -0.38 -4.37 7.98
N GLY A 30 -1.16 -4.35 6.91
CA GLY A 30 -2.48 -3.75 6.93
C GLY A 30 -3.32 -4.20 5.76
N SER A 31 -4.40 -3.47 5.51
CA SER A 31 -5.41 -3.81 4.53
C SER A 31 -5.46 -2.75 3.44
N PHE A 32 -5.35 -3.18 2.19
CA PHE A 32 -5.44 -2.31 1.02
C PHE A 32 -6.82 -1.66 0.95
N ILE A 33 -6.86 -0.34 0.68
CA ILE A 33 -8.12 0.38 0.43
C ILE A 33 -8.19 0.78 -1.04
N GLN A 34 -7.25 1.59 -1.50
CA GLN A 34 -7.12 2.01 -2.89
C GLN A 34 -5.72 2.58 -3.16
N ALA A 35 -5.34 2.69 -4.43
CA ALA A 35 -4.20 3.49 -4.84
C ALA A 35 -4.63 4.60 -5.82
N THR A 36 -3.97 5.74 -5.73
CA THR A 36 -3.98 6.81 -6.73
C THR A 36 -2.66 6.80 -7.48
N ASP A 37 -2.46 7.70 -8.44
CA ASP A 37 -1.16 7.82 -9.13
C ASP A 37 -0.01 8.19 -8.17
N ASP A 38 -0.31 8.89 -7.07
CA ASP A 38 0.68 9.46 -6.15
C ASP A 38 0.67 8.82 -4.76
N PHE A 39 -0.41 8.14 -4.36
CA PHE A 39 -0.58 7.65 -3.00
C PHE A 39 -1.20 6.25 -2.92
N LEU A 40 -0.73 5.46 -1.97
CA LEU A 40 -1.41 4.28 -1.46
C LEU A 40 -2.23 4.68 -0.24
N VAL A 41 -3.50 4.31 -0.22
CA VAL A 41 -4.36 4.39 0.96
C VAL A 41 -4.61 2.99 1.49
N TRP A 42 -4.31 2.79 2.77
CA TRP A 42 -4.43 1.50 3.43
C TRP A 42 -4.74 1.71 4.91
N ALA A 43 -5.27 0.70 5.58
CA ALA A 43 -5.47 0.72 7.02
C ALA A 43 -4.51 -0.25 7.70
N ASP A 44 -3.82 0.16 8.76
CA ASP A 44 -3.03 -0.77 9.56
C ASP A 44 -3.91 -1.74 10.36
N ASP A 45 -3.29 -2.61 11.16
CA ASP A 45 -4.01 -3.59 11.98
C ASP A 45 -4.70 -2.96 13.20
N ASP A 46 -4.38 -1.71 13.58
CA ASP A 46 -5.06 -0.92 14.61
C ASP A 46 -6.27 -0.14 14.05
N GLY A 47 -6.43 -0.11 12.72
CA GLY A 47 -7.52 0.54 12.02
C GLY A 47 -7.26 2.01 11.67
N GLU A 48 -6.02 2.49 11.81
CA GLU A 48 -5.63 3.82 11.38
C GLU A 48 -5.49 3.87 9.86
N VAL A 49 -6.05 4.90 9.23
CA VAL A 49 -5.97 5.09 7.78
C VAL A 49 -4.69 5.84 7.42
N LEU A 50 -3.81 5.17 6.69
CA LEU A 50 -2.49 5.63 6.32
C LEU A 50 -2.44 6.04 4.85
N PHE A 51 -1.61 7.05 4.58
CA PHE A 51 -1.31 7.55 3.24
C PHE A 51 0.19 7.42 2.97
N THR A 52 0.56 6.56 2.03
CA THR A 52 1.95 6.35 1.64
C THR A 52 2.20 6.90 0.25
N VAL A 53 3.17 7.82 0.11
CA VAL A 53 3.56 8.37 -1.20
C VAL A 53 4.11 7.24 -2.07
N LEU A 54 3.57 7.08 -3.28
CA LEU A 54 4.04 6.13 -4.27
C LEU A 54 5.20 6.75 -5.05
N GLY A 55 6.42 6.46 -4.59
CA GLY A 55 7.66 6.94 -5.20
C GLY A 55 8.85 6.64 -4.30
N GLY A 56 10.08 6.86 -4.80
CA GLY A 56 11.26 6.87 -3.93
C GLY A 56 11.65 5.54 -3.27
N GLY A 57 11.31 4.39 -3.85
CA GLY A 57 11.70 3.07 -3.33
C GLY A 57 10.66 2.36 -2.47
N VAL A 58 9.40 2.81 -2.53
CA VAL A 58 8.28 2.09 -1.91
C VAL A 58 7.99 0.78 -2.66
N SER A 59 7.79 -0.30 -1.90
CA SER A 59 7.29 -1.57 -2.44
C SER A 59 6.09 -2.08 -1.63
N ILE A 60 5.15 -2.70 -2.34
CA ILE A 60 3.91 -3.25 -1.77
C ILE A 60 3.86 -4.73 -2.10
N LYS A 61 3.56 -5.56 -1.10
CA LYS A 61 3.41 -7.01 -1.25
C LYS A 61 2.09 -7.46 -0.63
N LYS A 62 1.29 -8.22 -1.39
CA LYS A 62 0.14 -8.97 -0.85
C LYS A 62 0.63 -10.11 0.05
N VAL A 63 0.02 -10.27 1.22
CA VAL A 63 0.39 -11.26 2.25
C VAL A 63 -0.66 -12.37 2.32
#